data_AF-A0A355H5D3-F1
#
_entry.id   AF-A0A355H5D3-F1
#
_cell.length_a   1.000
_cell.length_b   1.000
_cell.length_c   1.000
_cell.angle_alpha   90.00
_cell.angle_beta   90.00
_cell.angle_gamma   90.00
#
_symmetry.space_group_name_H-M   'P 1'
#
loop_
_entity.id
_entity.type
_entity.pdbx_description
1 polymer ?
#
loop_
_entity_poly.entity_id
_entity_poly.type
_entity_poly.pdbx_seq_one_letter_code
_entity_poly.pdbx_strand_id
1 'polypeptide(L)'
;MRTLGEIIEHLQSKLETGVSTAKEAVPAQIEIPEAAVSEPVSRVSVDDVTAAMLAIVSEKTGYPQEMLELSMDMESDLGIDSIKRVEILGTVQDKIPEL
;
A
#
# COMPACT_ATOMS: atom_id res chain seq x y z
N MET A 1 5.91 20.33 0.51
CA MET A 1 5.71 19.58 -0.73
C MET A 1 5.99 18.13 -0.41
N ARG A 2 4.95 17.31 -0.38
CA ARG A 2 5.04 15.85 -0.15
C ARG A 2 4.42 15.23 -1.39
N THR A 3 5.19 14.40 -2.07
CA THR A 3 4.73 13.73 -3.29
C THR A 3 3.95 12.46 -2.95
N LEU A 4 3.18 11.97 -3.92
CA LEU A 4 2.46 10.70 -3.81
C LEU A 4 3.41 9.54 -3.46
N GLY A 5 4.57 9.50 -4.13
CA GLY A 5 5.60 8.47 -3.95
C GLY A 5 6.21 8.49 -2.55
N GLU A 6 6.52 9.66 -1.99
CA GLU A 6 7.05 9.76 -0.63
C GLU A 6 6.11 9.19 0.43
N ILE A 7 4.79 9.35 0.24
CA ILE A 7 3.80 8.83 1.18
C ILE A 7 3.67 7.31 1.07
N ILE A 8 3.72 6.78 -0.16
CA ILE A 8 3.74 5.34 -0.42
C ILE A 8 4.98 4.71 0.18
N GLU A 9 6.16 5.30 -0.04
CA GLU A 9 7.43 4.81 0.49
C GLU A 9 7.45 4.84 2.03
N HIS A 10 6.92 5.90 2.65
CA HIS A 10 6.77 5.97 4.10
C HIS A 10 5.83 4.88 4.65
N LEU A 11 4.75 4.56 3.91
CA LEU A 11 3.83 3.50 4.29
C LEU A 11 4.45 2.10 4.15
N GLN A 12 5.26 1.89 3.10
CA GLN A 12 6.03 0.67 2.87
C GLN A 12 7.11 0.48 3.94
N SER A 13 7.84 1.54 4.28
CA SER A 13 8.81 1.52 5.37
C SER A 13 8.16 1.17 6.71
N LYS A 14 6.92 1.64 6.97
CA LYS A 14 6.14 1.21 8.14
C LYS A 14 5.81 -0.29 8.13
N LEU A 15 5.41 -0.85 7.00
CA LEU A 15 5.17 -2.29 6.85
C LEU A 15 6.43 -3.11 7.12
N GLU A 16 7.56 -2.72 6.54
CA GLU A 16 8.84 -3.43 6.70
C GLU A 16 9.38 -3.33 8.14
N THR A 17 9.13 -2.19 8.80
CA THR A 17 9.47 -2.00 10.22
C THR A 17 8.61 -2.85 11.14
N GLY A 18 7.33 -3.08 10.80
CA GLY A 18 6.41 -3.95 11.56
C GLY A 18 6.72 -5.45 11.45
N VAL A 19 7.26 -5.89 10.31
CA VAL A 19 7.60 -7.30 10.04
C VAL A 19 8.95 -7.72 10.66
N SER A 20 9.81 -6.79 11.06
CA SER A 20 11.15 -7.06 11.62
C SER A 20 11.19 -7.67 13.04
N THR A 21 10.06 -8.11 13.62
CA THR A 21 10.06 -8.75 14.95
C THR A 21 9.53 -10.19 15.01
N ALA A 22 9.22 -10.87 13.90
CA ALA A 22 8.83 -12.28 13.98
C ALA A 22 8.97 -13.07 12.67
N LYS A 23 10.18 -13.57 12.35
CA LYS A 23 10.32 -14.86 11.62
C LYS A 23 11.74 -15.47 11.69
N GLU A 24 12.12 -15.98 12.86
CA GLU A 24 12.95 -17.19 12.92
C GLU A 24 12.05 -18.35 13.34
N ALA A 25 11.54 -19.08 12.35
CA ALA A 25 10.97 -20.41 12.54
C ALA A 25 11.09 -21.18 11.24
N VAL A 26 12.13 -22.01 11.19
CA VAL A 26 12.29 -23.11 10.24
C VAL A 26 11.10 -24.07 10.40
N PRO A 27 10.57 -24.61 9.31
CA PRO A 27 10.79 -26.05 9.12
C PRO A 27 11.04 -26.41 7.66
N ALA A 28 12.08 -27.22 7.47
CA ALA A 28 12.19 -28.10 6.32
C ALA A 28 11.20 -29.25 6.49
N GLN A 29 10.35 -29.49 5.48
CA GLN A 29 10.04 -30.82 4.94
C GLN A 29 9.12 -30.73 3.71
N ILE A 30 9.27 -31.76 2.88
CA ILE A 30 8.93 -31.94 1.47
C ILE A 30 7.46 -32.42 1.35
N GLU A 31 6.77 -32.18 0.21
CA GLU A 31 5.94 -33.17 -0.55
C GLU A 31 4.77 -32.59 -1.42
N ILE A 32 4.90 -32.80 -2.75
CA ILE A 32 3.96 -33.08 -3.88
C ILE A 32 2.68 -32.23 -4.21
N PRO A 33 2.29 -32.17 -5.52
CA PRO A 33 1.40 -31.13 -6.06
C PRO A 33 -0.08 -31.57 -6.17
N GLU A 34 -1.00 -30.73 -5.72
CA GLU A 34 -2.44 -30.90 -5.95
C GLU A 34 -3.11 -29.54 -6.22
N ALA A 35 -3.99 -29.53 -7.20
CA ALA A 35 -4.73 -28.37 -7.65
C ALA A 35 -5.73 -27.90 -6.58
N ALA A 36 -5.49 -26.73 -6.00
CA ALA A 36 -6.51 -25.92 -5.35
C ALA A 36 -6.01 -24.47 -5.26
N VAL A 37 -6.77 -23.56 -5.87
CA VAL A 37 -6.88 -22.13 -5.58
C VAL A 37 -5.76 -21.57 -4.71
N SER A 38 -4.76 -20.94 -5.34
CA SER A 38 -3.89 -20.02 -4.64
C SER A 38 -4.72 -18.79 -4.26
N GLU A 39 -5.45 -18.86 -3.14
CA GLU A 39 -5.61 -17.68 -2.32
C GLU A 39 -4.20 -17.35 -1.82
N PRO A 40 -3.57 -16.26 -2.28
CA PRO A 40 -2.37 -15.83 -1.62
C PRO A 40 -2.78 -15.54 -0.18
N VAL A 41 -2.21 -16.26 0.77
CA VAL A 41 -1.98 -15.74 2.11
C VAL A 41 -1.54 -14.29 1.92
N SER A 42 -2.44 -13.34 2.20
CA SER A 42 -2.33 -11.92 1.83
C SER A 42 -1.22 -11.29 2.64
N ARG A 43 0.02 -11.63 2.33
CA ARG A 43 1.18 -10.85 2.73
C ARG A 43 1.01 -9.55 1.97
N VAL A 44 0.51 -8.55 2.69
CA VAL A 44 0.39 -7.18 2.20
C VAL A 44 1.67 -6.84 1.48
N SER A 45 1.54 -6.64 0.18
CA SER A 45 2.67 -6.39 -0.70
C SER A 45 2.76 -4.89 -0.98
N VAL A 46 3.97 -4.43 -1.24
CA VAL A 46 4.31 -3.07 -1.69
C VAL A 46 3.38 -2.60 -2.82
N ASP A 47 3.01 -3.52 -3.72
CA ASP A 47 2.09 -3.30 -4.83
C ASP A 47 0.65 -3.02 -4.37
N ASP A 48 0.18 -3.73 -3.33
CA ASP A 48 -1.18 -3.57 -2.78
C ASP A 48 -1.36 -2.19 -2.14
N VAL A 49 -0.35 -1.73 -1.40
CA VAL A 49 -0.29 -0.36 -0.85
C VAL A 49 -0.33 0.68 -1.95
N THR A 50 0.46 0.46 -3.01
CA THR A 50 0.56 1.39 -4.14
C THR A 50 -0.78 1.47 -4.87
N ALA A 51 -1.38 0.31 -5.18
CA ALA A 51 -2.68 0.22 -5.83
C ALA A 51 -3.80 0.86 -4.99
N ALA A 52 -3.82 0.61 -3.67
CA ALA A 52 -4.78 1.24 -2.76
C ALA A 52 -4.60 2.76 -2.71
N MET A 53 -3.37 3.26 -2.60
CA MET A 53 -3.08 4.71 -2.62
C MET A 53 -3.53 5.35 -3.94
N LEU A 54 -3.15 4.79 -5.09
CA LEU A 54 -3.56 5.33 -6.40
C LEU A 54 -5.08 5.32 -6.58
N ALA A 55 -5.76 4.26 -6.13
CA ALA A 55 -7.22 4.19 -6.20
C ALA A 55 -7.89 5.31 -5.37
N ILE A 56 -7.47 5.51 -4.12
CA ILE A 56 -8.09 6.51 -3.26
C ILE A 56 -7.75 7.93 -3.72
N VAL A 57 -6.51 8.17 -4.17
CA VAL A 57 -6.13 9.48 -4.74
C VAL A 57 -6.94 9.75 -6.00
N SER A 58 -7.13 8.75 -6.85
CA SER A 58 -8.01 8.85 -8.03
C SER A 58 -9.45 9.21 -7.64
N GLU A 59 -10.02 8.56 -6.63
CA GLU A 59 -11.38 8.88 -6.15
C GLU A 59 -11.47 10.28 -5.51
N LYS A 60 -10.46 10.71 -4.74
CA LYS A 60 -10.47 12.01 -4.05
C LYS A 60 -10.23 13.19 -4.99
N THR A 61 -9.49 12.99 -6.08
CA THR A 61 -9.08 14.05 -7.01
C THR A 61 -9.88 14.03 -8.32
N GLY A 62 -10.45 12.88 -8.68
CA GLY A 62 -11.08 12.64 -9.98
C GLY A 62 -10.10 12.37 -11.12
N TYR A 63 -8.79 12.33 -10.86
CA TYR A 63 -7.80 11.96 -11.87
C TYR A 63 -7.78 10.43 -12.05
N PRO A 64 -7.78 9.90 -13.28
CA PRO A 64 -7.61 8.47 -13.48
C PRO A 64 -6.21 8.02 -13.02
N GLN A 65 -6.10 6.78 -12.58
CA GLN A 65 -4.86 6.19 -12.05
C GLN A 65 -3.69 6.30 -13.04
N GLU A 66 -3.99 6.21 -14.34
CA GLU A 66 -3.06 6.32 -15.46
C GLU A 66 -2.55 7.75 -15.72
N MET A 67 -3.18 8.78 -15.15
CA MET A 67 -2.67 10.17 -15.12
C MET A 67 -1.95 10.51 -13.81
N LEU A 68 -2.05 9.66 -12.78
CA LEU A 68 -1.40 9.91 -11.50
C LEU A 68 0.05 9.46 -11.55
N GLU A 69 0.98 10.37 -11.27
CA GLU A 69 2.41 10.06 -11.15
C GLU A 69 2.86 10.12 -9.70
N LEU A 70 3.80 9.24 -9.34
CA LEU A 70 4.42 9.21 -8.01
C LEU A 70 5.13 10.53 -7.66
N SER A 71 5.59 11.27 -8.66
CA SER A 71 6.27 12.56 -8.48
C SER A 71 5.31 13.76 -8.34
N MET A 72 3.99 13.57 -8.54
CA MET A 72 3.02 14.66 -8.37
C MET A 72 2.97 15.12 -6.91
N ASP A 73 2.93 16.44 -6.71
CA ASP A 73 2.78 17.01 -5.37
C ASP A 73 1.33 16.88 -4.90
N MET A 74 1.16 16.30 -3.71
CA MET A 74 -0.17 16.03 -3.20
C MET A 74 -0.95 17.30 -2.88
N GLU A 75 -0.31 18.38 -2.43
CA GLU A 75 -1.01 19.60 -2.01
C GLU A 75 -1.23 20.57 -3.18
N SER A 76 -0.22 20.74 -4.02
CA SER A 76 -0.18 21.74 -5.09
C SER A 76 -0.68 21.23 -6.43
N ASP A 77 -0.47 19.97 -6.77
CA ASP A 77 -0.89 19.38 -8.05
C ASP A 77 -2.24 18.66 -7.91
N LEU A 78 -2.37 17.89 -6.83
CA LEU A 78 -3.54 17.04 -6.57
C LEU A 78 -4.57 17.67 -5.61
N GLY A 79 -4.25 18.78 -4.93
CA GLY A 79 -5.19 19.43 -4.00
C GLY A 79 -5.61 18.57 -2.79
N ILE A 80 -4.74 17.63 -2.42
CA ILE A 80 -4.82 16.81 -1.21
C ILE A 80 -4.13 17.55 -0.05
N ASP A 81 -4.96 18.24 0.74
CA ASP A 81 -4.53 18.88 1.98
C ASP A 81 -4.15 17.84 3.07
N SER A 82 -3.48 18.31 4.12
CA SER A 82 -3.15 17.53 5.31
C SER A 82 -4.36 16.83 5.95
N ILE A 83 -5.57 17.40 5.89
CA ILE A 83 -6.80 16.74 6.39
C ILE A 83 -7.17 15.53 5.52
N LYS A 84 -7.24 15.73 4.20
CA LYS A 84 -7.57 14.65 3.24
C LYS A 84 -6.53 13.54 3.29
N ARG A 85 -5.26 13.87 3.52
CA ARG A 85 -4.18 12.88 3.67
C ARG A 85 -4.47 11.91 4.81
N VAL A 86 -4.91 12.39 5.98
CA VAL A 86 -5.22 11.49 7.11
C VAL A 86 -6.39 10.56 6.78
N GLU A 87 -7.40 11.07 6.07
CA GLU A 87 -8.50 10.23 5.59
C GLU A 87 -8.02 9.15 4.61
N ILE A 88 -7.18 9.52 3.63
CA ILE A 88 -6.62 8.59 2.64
C ILE A 88 -5.82 7.49 3.34
N LEU A 89 -4.93 7.86 4.27
CA LEU A 89 -4.15 6.90 5.03
C LEU A 89 -5.06 5.96 5.83
N GLY A 90 -6.13 6.48 6.44
CA GLY A 90 -7.12 5.68 7.14
C GLY A 90 -7.84 4.70 6.22
N THR A 91 -8.23 5.13 5.01
CA THR A 91 -8.86 4.24 4.01
C THR A 91 -7.88 3.19 3.48
N VAL A 92 -6.60 3.51 3.31
CA VAL A 92 -5.58 2.50 2.96
C VAL A 92 -5.43 1.48 4.06
N GLN A 93 -5.40 1.92 5.32
CA GLN A 93 -5.25 1.02 6.47
C GLN A 93 -6.51 0.16 6.72
N ASP A 94 -7.70 0.65 6.37
CA ASP A 94 -8.94 -0.14 6.35
C ASP A 94 -8.94 -1.22 5.25
N LYS A 95 -8.46 -0.86 4.06
CA LYS A 95 -8.26 -1.80 2.93
C LYS A 95 -7.14 -2.81 3.21
N ILE A 96 -6.14 -2.40 3.97
CA ILE A 96 -4.92 -3.14 4.26
C ILE A 96 -4.78 -3.24 5.78
N PRO A 97 -5.56 -4.12 6.44
CA PRO A 97 -5.58 -4.21 7.90
C PRO A 97 -4.27 -4.71 8.53
N GLU A 98 -3.31 -5.19 7.73
CA GLU A 98 -2.02 -5.68 8.21
C GLU A 98 -0.90 -4.61 8.22
N LEU A 99 -1.24 -3.32 8.14
CA LEU A 99 -0.34 -2.16 7.96
C LEU A 99 -0.22 -1.23 9.18
#